data_AF-A0AAD9KNT7-F1
#
_entry.id   AF-A0AAD9KNT7-F1
#
_cell.length_a   1.000
_cell.length_b   1.000
_cell.length_c   1.000
_cell.angle_alpha   90.00
_cell.angle_beta   90.00
_cell.angle_gamma   90.00
#
_symmetry.space_group_name_H-M   'P 1'
#
loop_
_entity.id
_entity.type
_entity.pdbx_description
1 polymer ?
#
loop_
_entity_poly.entity_id
_entity_poly.type
_entity_poly.pdbx_seq_one_letter_code
_entity_poly.pdbx_strand_id
1 'polypeptide(L)'
;MSEDEQIVDRYLQLLKWQEFNTTRKTGFPPSRPLEETLDTIVHSDVYRVLKTLPKGGLLHSHEDHQLSRSILMDIVWNCRDFQHLYVLPENHPTDPWTLDFFISPPPGEGWEKVKGHPNYTKEVILQRQTLLGVLTERARRYPSDAAERWRQMNPLWRRSASQLIANVVVKRLYLVAMWREALTDGVQYIETRKNLGPGAQQLYSLDTHRKYEPTYGKRYLDPSGELDINMTLFLLRKFQKTRPDFIGFRRIIYGHHQESVSQMKAKVDRVVQYHRKYPGHVVAFDVVGEEDAGYSLLYHVDALVELHDKATGGSIIPIYLHNAETNWPDDLMTSFEPEVDISTTQDNTLDAVLLGVSRVGHGLGFIKHPYLLKLLKQRRVVIETCPTSNQLLGYVPDLRNHPAVHYIRSGIPVVLASDDPGSFGYDHVTVDWYQAFMAWGLRLADLKLLALNSLRHSGMSASEIRAAIDMKWEPKWRDYIARIKAEACAFNIGLEKVRFKRILPTSAPSGVTATVHVFGSHFEYGMCKTLKCKFGENKSARTTYVSNNHFTCTAPALDVGMRTSVTVSLSVSFDGGKSYTQTGINFTYMD
;
A
#
# COMPACT_ATOMS: atom_id res chain seq x y z
N MET A 1 -20.53 10.58 -4.11
CA MET A 1 -19.81 11.45 -3.17
C MET A 1 -20.79 12.47 -2.62
N SER A 2 -20.77 12.73 -1.30
CA SER A 2 -21.49 13.85 -0.69
C SER A 2 -20.90 15.21 -1.12
N GLU A 3 -21.57 16.32 -0.81
CA GLU A 3 -21.03 17.66 -1.07
C GLU A 3 -19.69 17.89 -0.34
N ASP A 4 -19.59 17.45 0.91
CA ASP A 4 -18.36 17.56 1.70
C ASP A 4 -17.21 16.74 1.10
N GLU A 5 -17.49 15.53 0.61
CA GLU A 5 -16.51 14.73 -0.12
C GLU A 5 -16.07 15.41 -1.42
N GLN A 6 -16.97 16.11 -2.13
CA GLN A 6 -16.59 16.87 -3.33
C GLN A 6 -15.64 18.03 -3.00
N ILE A 7 -15.84 18.71 -1.87
CA ILE A 7 -14.92 19.76 -1.41
C ILE A 7 -13.53 19.17 -1.11
N VAL A 8 -13.48 18.07 -0.36
CA VAL A 8 -12.22 17.39 -0.04
C VAL A 8 -11.52 16.87 -1.30
N ASP A 9 -12.25 16.32 -2.27
CA ASP A 9 -11.69 15.89 -3.54
C ASP A 9 -11.03 17.06 -4.29
N ARG A 10 -11.71 18.22 -4.38
CA ARG A 10 -11.15 19.42 -5.02
C ARG A 10 -9.89 19.91 -4.31
N TYR A 11 -9.87 19.83 -2.98
CA TYR A 11 -8.70 20.21 -2.19
C TYR A 11 -7.50 19.29 -2.46
N LEU A 12 -7.73 17.98 -2.46
CA LEU A 12 -6.71 17.00 -2.82
C LEU A 12 -6.16 17.22 -4.24
N GLN A 13 -7.03 17.55 -5.21
CA GLN A 13 -6.60 17.88 -6.58
C GLN A 13 -5.79 19.19 -6.63
N LEU A 14 -6.12 20.17 -5.80
CA LEU A 14 -5.33 21.40 -5.68
C LEU A 14 -3.92 21.10 -5.16
N LEU A 15 -3.81 20.36 -4.05
CA LEU A 15 -2.51 19.96 -3.48
C LEU A 15 -1.67 19.19 -4.49
N LYS A 16 -2.28 18.19 -5.14
CA LYS A 16 -1.64 17.42 -6.21
C LYS A 16 -1.13 18.30 -7.35
N TRP A 17 -1.92 19.28 -7.78
CA TRP A 17 -1.54 20.20 -8.85
C TRP A 17 -0.42 21.16 -8.43
N GLN A 18 -0.46 21.68 -7.21
CA GLN A 18 0.60 22.53 -6.66
C GLN A 18 1.93 21.78 -6.62
N GLU A 19 1.92 20.56 -6.11
CA GLU A 19 3.09 19.70 -6.04
C GLU A 19 3.59 19.27 -7.42
N PHE A 20 2.69 18.94 -8.35
CA PHE A 20 3.08 18.70 -9.73
C PHE A 20 3.76 19.92 -10.36
N ASN A 21 3.27 21.13 -10.11
CA ASN A 21 3.86 22.35 -10.64
C ASN A 21 5.24 22.68 -10.09
N THR A 22 5.50 22.36 -8.81
CA THR A 22 6.82 22.55 -8.20
C THR A 22 7.80 21.49 -8.68
N THR A 23 7.35 20.25 -8.84
CA THR A 23 8.20 19.11 -9.19
C THR A 23 8.37 18.87 -10.69
N ARG A 24 7.49 19.38 -11.57
CA ARG A 24 7.57 19.13 -13.03
C ARG A 24 8.91 19.51 -13.68
N LYS A 25 9.65 20.45 -13.08
CA LYS A 25 10.97 20.89 -13.58
C LYS A 25 12.13 20.10 -12.96
N THR A 26 11.96 19.57 -11.75
CA THR A 26 12.98 18.83 -10.99
C THR A 26 12.79 17.31 -11.05
N GLY A 27 11.69 16.85 -11.66
CA GLY A 27 11.32 15.45 -11.78
C GLY A 27 10.13 15.11 -10.88
N PHE A 28 9.11 14.47 -11.47
CA PHE A 28 7.91 14.04 -10.77
C PHE A 28 8.24 12.84 -9.86
N PRO A 29 7.99 12.89 -8.53
CA PRO A 29 8.51 11.88 -7.60
C PRO A 29 8.17 10.42 -7.98
N PRO A 30 6.93 10.09 -8.38
CA PRO A 30 6.61 8.71 -8.79
C PRO A 30 7.29 8.20 -10.07
N SER A 31 7.91 9.08 -10.86
CA SER A 31 8.67 8.67 -12.05
C SER A 31 10.18 8.56 -11.79
N ARG A 32 10.60 8.66 -10.54
CA ARG A 32 12.01 8.63 -10.12
C ARG A 32 12.22 7.58 -9.02
N PRO A 33 13.45 7.09 -8.85
CA PRO A 33 13.77 6.13 -7.80
C PRO A 33 13.43 6.68 -6.41
N LEU A 34 12.81 5.86 -5.56
CA LEU A 34 12.40 6.24 -4.21
C LEU A 34 13.58 6.72 -3.35
N GLU A 35 14.76 6.15 -3.58
CA GLU A 35 16.06 6.51 -2.98
C GLU A 35 16.33 8.02 -3.06
N GLU A 36 15.86 8.67 -4.12
CA GLU A 36 16.08 10.09 -4.39
C GLU A 36 14.90 10.96 -3.96
N THR A 37 13.71 10.38 -3.78
CA THR A 37 12.46 11.12 -3.64
C THR A 37 11.77 10.91 -2.30
N LEU A 38 12.14 9.92 -1.49
CA LEU A 38 11.45 9.59 -0.24
C LEU A 38 11.32 10.81 0.67
N ASP A 39 12.40 11.57 0.85
CA ASP A 39 12.40 12.79 1.68
C ASP A 39 11.42 13.84 1.15
N THR A 40 11.37 14.04 -0.17
CA THR A 40 10.40 14.94 -0.80
C THR A 40 8.96 14.47 -0.60
N ILE A 41 8.73 13.16 -0.69
CA ILE A 41 7.40 12.55 -0.54
C ILE A 41 6.90 12.75 0.89
N VAL A 42 7.67 12.36 1.91
CA VAL A 42 7.20 12.37 3.31
C VAL A 42 6.97 13.77 3.87
N HIS A 43 7.58 14.79 3.27
CA HIS A 43 7.40 16.21 3.62
C HIS A 43 6.33 16.92 2.76
N SER A 44 5.69 16.22 1.83
CA SER A 44 4.64 16.82 0.97
C SER A 44 3.31 17.01 1.69
N ASP A 45 2.55 18.04 1.31
CA ASP A 45 1.19 18.26 1.79
C ASP A 45 0.24 17.14 1.38
N VAL A 46 0.44 16.55 0.19
CA VAL A 46 -0.32 15.39 -0.26
C VAL A 46 -0.09 14.22 0.70
N TYR A 47 1.17 13.90 1.02
CA TYR A 47 1.49 12.85 1.98
C TYR A 47 0.88 13.12 3.36
N ARG A 48 0.98 14.36 3.88
CA ARG A 48 0.37 14.74 5.17
C ARG A 48 -1.13 14.46 5.22
N VAL A 49 -1.86 14.83 4.17
CA VAL A 49 -3.31 14.59 4.11
C VAL A 49 -3.59 13.09 3.98
N LEU A 50 -2.84 12.36 3.15
CA LEU A 50 -2.98 10.92 2.98
C LEU A 50 -2.60 10.14 4.24
N LYS A 51 -1.65 10.62 5.06
CA LYS A 51 -1.22 9.96 6.31
C LYS A 51 -2.40 9.72 7.24
N THR A 52 -3.33 10.67 7.31
CA THR A 52 -4.50 10.59 8.20
C THR A 52 -5.76 10.01 7.54
N LEU A 53 -5.69 9.62 6.26
CA LEU A 53 -6.76 8.94 5.55
C LEU A 53 -7.03 7.57 6.23
N PRO A 54 -8.30 7.23 6.54
CA PRO A 54 -8.62 5.89 7.03
C PRO A 54 -8.58 4.90 5.86
N LYS A 55 -7.46 4.19 5.74
CA LYS A 55 -7.11 3.29 4.63
C LYS A 55 -7.78 1.91 4.71
N GLY A 56 -8.55 1.65 5.76
CA GLY A 56 -9.20 0.36 5.98
C GLY A 56 -8.20 -0.69 6.44
N GLY A 57 -8.05 -1.77 5.68
CA GLY A 57 -7.11 -2.85 5.94
C GLY A 57 -5.79 -2.76 5.15
N LEU A 58 -4.74 -3.38 5.68
CA LEU A 58 -3.49 -3.73 5.00
C LEU A 58 -3.51 -5.25 4.75
N LEU A 59 -3.73 -5.66 3.50
CA LEU A 59 -3.95 -7.08 3.15
C LEU A 59 -2.72 -7.78 2.59
N HIS A 60 -1.61 -7.08 2.38
CA HIS A 60 -0.38 -7.65 1.84
C HIS A 60 0.85 -7.06 2.51
N SER A 61 1.46 -7.85 3.38
CA SER A 61 2.66 -7.52 4.12
C SER A 61 3.26 -8.77 4.75
N HIS A 62 4.57 -8.82 4.93
CA HIS A 62 5.23 -9.87 5.70
C HIS A 62 5.48 -9.40 7.13
N GLU A 63 5.05 -10.23 8.08
CA GLU A 63 4.89 -9.80 9.48
C GLU A 63 6.16 -9.25 10.09
N ASP A 64 7.32 -9.85 9.82
CA ASP A 64 8.58 -9.47 10.45
C ASP A 64 9.22 -8.22 9.78
N HIS A 65 8.63 -7.71 8.71
CA HIS A 65 9.21 -6.66 7.85
C HIS A 65 8.30 -5.43 7.71
N GLN A 66 7.19 -5.39 8.46
CA GLN A 66 6.24 -4.29 8.41
C GLN A 66 6.65 -3.08 9.27
N LEU A 67 7.14 -3.32 10.49
CA LEU A 67 7.48 -2.24 11.42
C LEU A 67 8.70 -1.45 10.95
N SER A 68 8.65 -0.12 11.08
CA SER A 68 9.81 0.75 10.87
C SER A 68 11.08 0.20 11.51
N ARG A 69 12.18 0.14 10.74
CA ARG A 69 13.46 -0.39 11.23
C ARG A 69 14.01 0.44 12.39
N SER A 70 13.75 1.75 12.40
CA SER A 70 14.13 2.62 13.52
C SER A 70 13.40 2.22 14.80
N ILE A 71 12.10 1.97 14.72
CA ILE A 71 11.29 1.55 15.88
C ILE A 71 11.70 0.16 16.36
N LEU A 72 11.97 -0.78 15.44
CA LEU A 72 12.51 -2.10 15.81
C LEU A 72 13.84 -1.97 16.54
N MET A 73 14.77 -1.13 16.05
CA MET A 73 16.05 -0.91 16.72
C MET A 73 15.88 -0.25 18.09
N ASP A 74 14.93 0.67 18.27
CA ASP A 74 14.60 1.22 19.58
C ASP A 74 14.08 0.14 20.54
N ILE A 75 13.24 -0.78 20.07
CA ILE A 75 12.78 -1.92 20.87
C ILE A 75 13.98 -2.79 21.28
N VAL A 76 14.84 -3.12 20.34
CA VAL A 76 16.02 -3.98 20.57
C VAL A 76 16.99 -3.35 21.57
N TRP A 77 17.30 -2.05 21.43
CA TRP A 77 18.23 -1.34 22.33
C TRP A 77 17.69 -1.19 23.76
N ASN A 78 16.38 -1.05 23.91
CA ASN A 78 15.74 -0.81 25.21
C ASN A 78 15.21 -2.09 25.87
N CYS A 79 15.28 -3.25 25.21
CA CYS A 79 14.85 -4.50 25.81
C CYS A 79 15.90 -5.04 26.79
N ARG A 80 15.44 -5.85 27.75
CA ARG A 80 16.31 -6.48 28.75
C ARG A 80 17.38 -7.41 28.14
N ASP A 81 17.12 -7.93 26.93
CA ASP A 81 18.01 -8.87 26.25
C ASP A 81 19.09 -8.14 25.43
N PHE A 82 19.11 -6.80 25.36
CA PHE A 82 20.11 -6.02 24.62
C PHE A 82 21.56 -6.37 24.99
N GLN A 83 21.81 -6.74 26.25
CA GLN A 83 23.13 -7.16 26.73
C GLN A 83 23.67 -8.44 26.06
N HIS A 84 22.79 -9.16 25.35
CA HIS A 84 23.03 -10.42 24.64
C HIS A 84 22.97 -10.24 23.13
N LEU A 85 22.94 -9.01 22.62
CA LEU A 85 22.92 -8.73 21.18
C LEU A 85 24.34 -8.83 20.60
N TYR A 86 24.46 -9.61 19.52
CA TYR A 86 25.67 -9.77 18.74
C TYR A 86 25.44 -9.42 17.28
N VAL A 87 26.52 -9.09 16.58
CA VAL A 87 26.54 -8.80 15.16
C VAL A 87 27.67 -9.55 14.45
N LEU A 88 27.44 -10.02 13.23
CA LEU A 88 28.51 -10.48 12.35
C LEU A 88 29.22 -9.27 11.71
N PRO A 89 30.56 -9.19 11.78
CA PRO A 89 31.31 -8.01 11.33
C PRO A 89 31.23 -7.82 9.80
N GLU A 90 31.59 -6.62 9.33
CA GLU A 90 31.50 -6.25 7.90
C GLU A 90 32.32 -7.15 6.98
N ASN A 91 33.42 -7.71 7.49
CA ASN A 91 34.29 -8.63 6.75
C ASN A 91 33.85 -10.10 6.82
N HIS A 92 32.71 -10.40 7.44
CA HIS A 92 32.19 -11.77 7.47
C HIS A 92 31.87 -12.24 6.05
N PRO A 93 32.32 -13.44 5.64
CA PRO A 93 32.37 -13.84 4.22
C PRO A 93 30.99 -14.02 3.57
N THR A 94 29.98 -14.39 4.34
CA THR A 94 28.64 -14.74 3.81
C THR A 94 27.56 -13.77 4.29
N ASP A 95 27.48 -13.56 5.60
CA ASP A 95 26.36 -12.86 6.23
C ASP A 95 26.76 -11.64 7.08
N PRO A 96 27.52 -10.65 6.54
CA PRO A 96 27.93 -9.48 7.31
C PRO A 96 26.71 -8.70 7.79
N TRP A 97 26.84 -8.03 8.93
CA TRP A 97 25.79 -7.22 9.58
C TRP A 97 24.57 -8.00 10.07
N THR A 98 24.68 -9.32 10.21
CA THR A 98 23.61 -10.13 10.79
C THR A 98 23.54 -9.95 12.29
N LEU A 99 22.34 -9.72 12.82
CA LEU A 99 22.08 -9.51 14.24
C LEU A 99 21.32 -10.68 14.84
N ASP A 100 21.73 -11.10 16.03
CA ASP A 100 21.04 -12.14 16.79
C ASP A 100 21.34 -12.02 18.29
N PHE A 101 20.52 -12.68 19.10
CA PHE A 101 20.70 -12.77 20.54
C PHE A 101 21.27 -14.11 20.98
N PHE A 102 22.34 -14.06 21.78
CA PHE A 102 22.97 -15.24 22.38
C PHE A 102 23.39 -14.98 23.82
N ILE A 103 23.28 -15.99 24.69
CA ILE A 103 24.02 -15.94 25.97
C ILE A 103 25.49 -16.23 25.70
N SER A 104 25.75 -17.24 24.86
CA SER A 104 27.08 -17.60 24.36
C SER A 104 26.98 -17.87 22.87
N PRO A 105 27.52 -17.01 22.00
CA PRO A 105 27.39 -17.18 20.55
C PRO A 105 28.10 -18.44 20.05
N PRO A 106 27.75 -18.93 18.85
CA PRO A 106 28.46 -20.02 18.21
C PRO A 106 29.97 -19.77 18.10
N PRO A 107 30.82 -20.73 18.52
CA PRO A 107 32.26 -20.57 18.40
C PRO A 107 32.68 -20.64 16.92
N GLY A 108 33.62 -19.79 16.52
CA GLY A 108 34.20 -19.80 15.17
C GLY A 108 33.43 -19.03 14.11
N GLU A 109 32.24 -18.49 14.42
CA GLU A 109 31.44 -17.69 13.47
C GLU A 109 31.76 -16.18 13.51
N GLY A 110 32.63 -15.73 14.42
CA GLY A 110 33.07 -14.33 14.45
C GLY A 110 32.05 -13.32 14.99
N TRP A 111 31.06 -13.76 15.77
CA TRP A 111 30.08 -12.88 16.40
C TRP A 111 30.73 -11.89 17.37
N GLU A 112 30.45 -10.60 17.17
CA GLU A 112 30.95 -9.51 18.01
C GLU A 112 29.83 -8.90 18.84
N LYS A 113 30.13 -8.58 20.11
CA LYS A 113 29.14 -8.06 21.04
C LYS A 113 28.81 -6.61 20.70
N VAL A 114 27.53 -6.27 20.57
CA VAL A 114 27.11 -4.90 20.22
C VAL A 114 27.24 -3.95 21.41
N LYS A 115 26.81 -4.38 22.61
CA LYS A 115 26.81 -3.53 23.80
C LYS A 115 28.24 -3.12 24.19
N GLY A 116 28.49 -1.81 24.14
CA GLY A 116 29.78 -1.20 24.49
C GLY A 116 30.79 -1.17 23.34
N HIS A 117 30.42 -1.63 22.14
CA HIS A 117 31.31 -1.60 20.98
C HIS A 117 31.25 -0.23 20.28
N PRO A 118 32.39 0.43 19.98
CA PRO A 118 32.40 1.78 19.43
C PRO A 118 31.85 1.87 18.00
N ASN A 119 31.97 0.80 17.21
CA ASN A 119 31.58 0.79 15.80
C ASN A 119 30.15 0.27 15.55
N TYR A 120 29.51 -0.33 16.55
CA TYR A 120 28.16 -0.91 16.42
C TYR A 120 27.13 -0.06 17.12
N THR A 121 27.06 1.21 16.72
CA THR A 121 26.00 2.10 17.16
C THR A 121 24.67 1.74 16.48
N LYS A 122 23.57 2.17 17.08
CA LYS A 122 22.23 1.96 16.53
C LYS A 122 22.10 2.55 15.13
N GLU A 123 22.68 3.73 14.92
CA GLU A 123 22.63 4.49 13.67
C GLU A 123 23.41 3.80 12.55
N VAL A 124 24.61 3.29 12.85
CA VAL A 124 25.43 2.55 11.88
C VAL A 124 24.73 1.25 11.48
N ILE A 125 24.22 0.51 12.46
CA ILE A 125 23.50 -0.74 12.21
C ILE A 125 22.25 -0.47 11.36
N LEU A 126 21.44 0.53 11.73
CA LEU A 126 20.19 0.86 11.02
C LEU A 126 20.39 1.05 9.52
N GLN A 127 21.47 1.74 9.10
CA GLN A 127 21.80 1.96 7.69
C GLN A 127 22.12 0.68 6.91
N ARG A 128 22.48 -0.41 7.59
CA ARG A 128 22.81 -1.71 6.99
C ARG A 128 21.63 -2.69 6.98
N GLN A 129 20.49 -2.29 7.56
CA GLN A 129 19.31 -3.16 7.73
C GLN A 129 18.15 -2.83 6.78
N THR A 130 18.33 -1.91 5.85
CA THR A 130 17.30 -1.54 4.88
C THR A 130 17.84 -1.57 3.46
N LEU A 131 17.00 -1.89 2.49
CA LEU A 131 17.34 -1.92 1.07
C LEU A 131 17.89 -0.56 0.64
N LEU A 132 17.16 0.53 0.93
CA LEU A 132 17.59 1.90 0.64
C LEU A 132 18.99 2.23 1.20
N GLY A 133 19.36 1.67 2.35
CA GLY A 133 20.65 1.87 2.99
C GLY A 133 21.81 1.04 2.40
N VAL A 134 21.51 -0.08 1.73
CA VAL A 134 22.53 -1.00 1.19
C VAL A 134 22.61 -1.02 -0.33
N LEU A 135 21.78 -0.25 -1.03
CA LEU A 135 21.78 -0.25 -2.49
C LEU A 135 23.17 0.02 -3.07
N THR A 136 23.60 -0.79 -4.04
CA THR A 136 24.87 -0.60 -4.76
C THR A 136 24.73 0.45 -5.87
N GLU A 137 25.86 1.00 -6.34
CA GLU A 137 25.85 1.88 -7.52
C GLU A 137 25.32 1.15 -8.76
N ARG A 138 25.61 -0.15 -8.89
CA ARG A 138 25.11 -0.98 -9.99
C ARG A 138 23.58 -1.05 -9.98
N ALA A 139 22.95 -1.36 -8.84
CA ALA A 139 21.50 -1.40 -8.73
C ALA A 139 20.84 -0.04 -9.02
N ARG A 140 21.49 1.06 -8.61
CA ARG A 140 21.02 2.41 -8.95
C ARG A 140 21.11 2.69 -10.45
N ARG A 141 22.19 2.25 -11.10
CA ARG A 141 22.42 2.44 -12.54
C ARG A 141 21.48 1.62 -13.41
N TYR A 142 21.10 0.42 -12.96
CA TYR A 142 20.20 -0.50 -13.67
C TYR A 142 18.94 -0.77 -12.84
N PRO A 143 18.04 0.23 -12.73
CA PRO A 143 16.90 0.14 -11.83
C PRO A 143 15.86 -0.90 -12.23
N SER A 144 15.93 -1.45 -13.45
CA SER A 144 15.05 -2.52 -13.94
C SER A 144 15.64 -3.93 -13.83
N ASP A 145 16.85 -4.09 -13.27
CA ASP A 145 17.50 -5.39 -13.05
C ASP A 145 16.99 -6.00 -11.75
N ALA A 146 15.84 -6.69 -11.81
CA ALA A 146 15.19 -7.26 -10.64
C ALA A 146 16.07 -8.30 -9.92
N ALA A 147 16.80 -9.14 -10.67
CA ALA A 147 17.74 -10.10 -10.10
C ALA A 147 18.86 -9.42 -9.28
N GLU A 148 19.39 -8.28 -9.74
CA GLU A 148 20.33 -7.47 -8.95
C GLU A 148 19.67 -6.88 -7.70
N ARG A 149 18.41 -6.45 -7.76
CA ARG A 149 17.68 -5.96 -6.58
C ARG A 149 17.45 -7.06 -5.56
N TRP A 150 17.05 -8.27 -5.99
CA TRP A 150 16.90 -9.44 -5.14
C TRP A 150 18.22 -9.91 -4.51
N ARG A 151 19.34 -9.86 -5.24
CA ARG A 151 20.68 -10.12 -4.66
C ARG A 151 20.99 -9.25 -3.44
N GLN A 152 20.45 -8.03 -3.38
CA GLN A 152 20.66 -7.10 -2.28
C GLN A 152 19.57 -7.22 -1.20
N MET A 153 18.34 -7.54 -1.60
CA MET A 153 17.22 -7.76 -0.68
C MET A 153 17.36 -9.06 0.11
N ASN A 154 17.72 -10.17 -0.54
CA ASN A 154 17.73 -11.51 0.04
C ASN A 154 18.55 -11.64 1.34
N PRO A 155 19.75 -11.03 1.47
CA PRO A 155 20.49 -11.04 2.73
C PRO A 155 19.77 -10.31 3.88
N LEU A 156 18.93 -9.30 3.61
CA LEU A 156 18.26 -8.50 4.65
C LEU A 156 17.25 -9.30 5.47
N TRP A 157 16.66 -10.36 4.88
CA TRP A 157 15.78 -11.28 5.58
C TRP A 157 16.47 -11.95 6.77
N ARG A 158 17.74 -12.34 6.59
CA ARG A 158 18.58 -12.92 7.64
C ARG A 158 19.16 -11.85 8.55
N ARG A 159 19.59 -10.71 8.02
CA ARG A 159 20.43 -9.74 8.74
C ARG A 159 19.80 -9.10 9.98
N SER A 160 18.48 -8.90 10.07
CA SER A 160 17.96 -8.17 11.26
C SER A 160 16.50 -8.28 11.64
N ALA A 161 15.62 -8.83 10.81
CA ALA A 161 14.20 -8.86 11.17
C ALA A 161 13.87 -10.16 11.90
N SER A 162 13.81 -11.27 11.17
CA SER A 162 13.10 -12.45 11.63
C SER A 162 13.75 -13.10 12.86
N GLN A 163 15.10 -13.12 12.92
CA GLN A 163 15.83 -13.65 14.08
C GLN A 163 15.60 -12.82 15.34
N LEU A 164 15.78 -11.49 15.26
CA LEU A 164 15.58 -10.60 16.40
C LEU A 164 14.13 -10.61 16.88
N ILE A 165 13.19 -10.56 15.94
CA ILE A 165 11.75 -10.54 16.23
C ILE A 165 11.30 -11.87 16.85
N ALA A 166 11.97 -12.98 16.57
CA ALA A 166 11.66 -14.28 17.16
C ALA A 166 12.06 -14.40 18.64
N ASN A 167 12.84 -13.48 19.19
CA ASN A 167 13.00 -13.39 20.64
C ASN A 167 11.66 -12.98 21.27
N VAL A 168 11.17 -13.73 22.26
CA VAL A 168 9.84 -13.52 22.87
C VAL A 168 9.64 -12.14 23.50
N VAL A 169 10.71 -11.50 24.01
CA VAL A 169 10.64 -10.14 24.54
C VAL A 169 10.42 -9.14 23.41
N VAL A 170 11.21 -9.26 22.34
CA VAL A 170 11.11 -8.41 21.16
C VAL A 170 9.78 -8.62 20.45
N LYS A 171 9.34 -9.87 20.21
CA LYS A 171 8.07 -10.20 19.55
C LYS A 171 6.87 -9.50 20.18
N ARG A 172 6.80 -9.49 21.51
CA ARG A 172 5.70 -8.87 22.26
C ARG A 172 5.63 -7.37 22.04
N LEU A 173 6.77 -6.70 22.08
CA LEU A 173 6.87 -5.26 21.87
C LEU A 173 6.65 -4.90 20.40
N TYR A 174 7.19 -5.72 19.50
CA TYR A 174 7.04 -5.61 18.05
C TYR A 174 5.57 -5.61 17.64
N LEU A 175 4.79 -6.63 18.01
CA LEU A 175 3.38 -6.76 17.62
C LEU A 175 2.55 -5.54 18.07
N VAL A 176 2.79 -5.06 19.30
CA VAL A 176 2.08 -3.88 19.82
C VAL A 176 2.52 -2.60 19.10
N ALA A 177 3.81 -2.45 18.79
CA ALA A 177 4.33 -1.30 18.05
C ALA A 177 3.79 -1.28 16.60
N MET A 178 3.78 -2.44 15.95
CA MET A 178 3.23 -2.68 14.62
C MET A 178 1.77 -2.21 14.51
N TRP A 179 0.89 -2.65 15.43
CA TRP A 179 -0.51 -2.22 15.43
C TRP A 179 -0.70 -0.74 15.78
N ARG A 180 0.19 -0.14 16.58
CA ARG A 180 0.16 1.30 16.87
C ARG A 180 0.55 2.11 15.64
N GLU A 181 1.60 1.70 14.94
CA GLU A 181 2.06 2.34 13.72
C GLU A 181 0.96 2.28 12.65
N ALA A 182 0.29 1.13 12.50
CA ALA A 182 -0.86 0.99 11.62
C ALA A 182 -1.96 2.02 11.91
N LEU A 183 -2.38 2.17 13.16
CA LEU A 183 -3.39 3.18 13.51
C LEU A 183 -2.92 4.61 13.25
N THR A 184 -1.64 4.91 13.50
CA THR A 184 -1.03 6.20 13.17
C THR A 184 -1.01 6.46 11.66
N ASP A 185 -0.90 5.41 10.86
CA ASP A 185 -0.95 5.44 9.40
C ASP A 185 -2.38 5.28 8.83
N GLY A 186 -3.41 5.34 9.68
CA GLY A 186 -4.81 5.24 9.27
C GLY A 186 -5.27 3.84 8.84
N VAL A 187 -4.49 2.80 9.15
CA VAL A 187 -4.83 1.38 8.93
C VAL A 187 -5.44 0.81 10.20
N GLN A 188 -6.60 0.18 10.07
CA GLN A 188 -7.41 -0.33 11.18
C GLN A 188 -7.43 -1.86 11.24
N TYR A 189 -7.05 -2.55 10.16
CA TYR A 189 -7.04 -4.01 10.05
C TYR A 189 -5.78 -4.47 9.32
N ILE A 190 -5.21 -5.62 9.68
CA ILE A 190 -3.98 -6.11 9.05
C ILE A 190 -4.06 -7.63 8.85
N GLU A 191 -3.64 -8.09 7.67
CA GLU A 191 -3.31 -9.49 7.39
C GLU A 191 -1.85 -9.60 6.98
N THR A 192 -1.08 -10.39 7.73
CA THR A 192 0.35 -10.60 7.43
C THR A 192 0.64 -12.01 7.00
N ARG A 193 1.63 -12.16 6.12
CA ARG A 193 2.28 -13.43 5.79
C ARG A 193 3.25 -13.78 6.92
N LYS A 194 3.07 -14.94 7.55
CA LYS A 194 3.97 -15.46 8.59
C LYS A 194 3.98 -16.99 8.61
N ASN A 195 5.17 -17.56 8.52
CA ASN A 195 5.38 -18.97 8.79
C ASN A 195 5.57 -19.29 10.28
N LEU A 196 5.09 -20.46 10.69
CA LEU A 196 5.05 -20.91 12.08
C LEU A 196 5.37 -22.42 12.16
N GLY A 197 6.00 -22.83 13.27
CA GLY A 197 6.31 -24.23 13.54
C GLY A 197 7.65 -24.72 12.96
N PRO A 198 7.82 -26.03 12.72
CA PRO A 198 9.06 -26.60 12.22
C PRO A 198 9.37 -26.14 10.78
N GLY A 199 10.64 -25.91 10.48
CA GLY A 199 11.06 -25.36 9.18
C GLY A 199 10.67 -23.90 8.97
N ALA A 200 10.35 -23.18 10.05
CA ALA A 200 10.15 -21.73 10.09
C ALA A 200 11.00 -21.13 11.21
N GLN A 201 11.13 -19.81 11.23
CA GLN A 201 11.75 -19.11 12.35
C GLN A 201 10.89 -19.28 13.61
N GLN A 202 11.41 -20.02 14.60
CA GLN A 202 10.70 -20.35 15.83
C GLN A 202 10.87 -19.28 16.90
N LEU A 203 9.78 -18.97 17.60
CA LEU A 203 9.82 -18.13 18.79
C LEU A 203 10.76 -18.76 19.83
N TYR A 204 11.63 -17.96 20.45
CA TYR A 204 12.59 -18.42 21.45
C TYR A 204 12.74 -17.46 22.63
N SER A 205 13.38 -17.94 23.70
CA SER A 205 13.76 -17.11 24.86
C SER A 205 15.25 -17.24 25.17
N LEU A 206 15.82 -16.24 25.84
CA LEU A 206 17.13 -16.37 26.47
C LEU A 206 16.93 -16.70 27.94
N ASP A 207 17.67 -17.69 28.43
CA ASP A 207 17.60 -18.10 29.83
C ASP A 207 18.95 -18.58 30.33
N THR A 208 19.43 -17.94 31.39
CA THR A 208 20.76 -18.12 31.96
C THR A 208 20.85 -19.28 32.96
N HIS A 209 19.78 -20.06 33.13
CA HIS A 209 19.78 -21.17 34.07
C HIS A 209 20.71 -22.30 33.58
N ARG A 210 21.83 -22.51 34.28
CA ARG A 210 22.93 -23.48 34.00
C ARG A 210 22.53 -24.94 33.67
N LYS A 211 21.27 -25.32 33.87
CA LYS A 211 20.73 -26.66 33.57
C LYS A 211 20.05 -26.76 32.19
N TYR A 212 19.91 -25.66 31.47
CA TYR A 212 19.06 -25.56 30.29
C TYR A 212 19.69 -24.68 29.20
N GLU A 213 20.69 -25.18 28.47
CA GLU A 213 21.17 -24.52 27.25
C GLU A 213 21.28 -25.55 26.13
N PRO A 214 20.25 -25.71 25.28
CA PRO A 214 20.30 -26.73 24.24
C PRO A 214 21.29 -26.37 23.12
N THR A 215 21.48 -25.08 22.79
CA THR A 215 22.54 -24.58 21.88
C THR A 215 22.69 -23.06 21.98
N TYR A 216 23.92 -22.53 22.11
CA TYR A 216 24.29 -21.09 22.09
C TYR A 216 23.53 -20.17 23.07
N GLY A 217 22.95 -20.73 24.14
CA GLY A 217 22.18 -19.97 25.12
C GLY A 217 20.76 -19.58 24.72
N LYS A 218 20.28 -20.03 23.55
CA LYS A 218 18.85 -19.91 23.17
C LYS A 218 18.08 -21.05 23.84
N ARG A 219 17.18 -20.72 24.77
CA ARG A 219 16.34 -21.68 25.51
C ARG A 219 14.91 -21.64 24.99
N TYR A 220 14.25 -22.80 25.02
CA TYR A 220 12.86 -23.01 24.58
C TYR A 220 12.65 -22.50 23.16
N LEU A 221 12.55 -23.41 22.23
CA LEU A 221 11.98 -23.12 20.92
C LEU A 221 10.49 -23.41 21.03
N ASP A 222 9.64 -22.65 20.34
CA ASP A 222 8.25 -23.02 20.11
C ASP A 222 8.17 -23.91 18.86
N PRO A 223 8.40 -25.23 18.96
CA PRO A 223 8.37 -26.10 17.79
C PRO A 223 6.97 -26.19 17.18
N SER A 224 5.94 -25.85 17.96
CA SER A 224 4.55 -25.97 17.56
C SER A 224 4.02 -24.74 16.86
N GLY A 225 4.66 -23.57 16.98
CA GLY A 225 4.14 -22.27 16.57
C GLY A 225 2.92 -21.77 17.36
N GLU A 226 2.36 -22.58 18.26
CA GLU A 226 1.14 -22.23 18.99
C GLU A 226 1.38 -21.22 20.11
N LEU A 227 2.59 -21.17 20.70
CA LEU A 227 2.89 -20.16 21.71
C LEU A 227 2.85 -18.77 21.07
N ASP A 228 3.40 -18.62 19.85
CA ASP A 228 3.31 -17.37 19.09
C ASP A 228 1.84 -16.98 18.84
N ILE A 229 1.00 -17.91 18.33
CA ILE A 229 -0.42 -17.65 18.08
C ILE A 229 -1.14 -17.22 19.36
N ASN A 230 -1.00 -17.99 20.44
CA ASN A 230 -1.71 -17.73 21.69
C ASN A 230 -1.28 -16.40 22.32
N MET A 231 0.02 -16.08 22.26
CA MET A 231 0.55 -14.79 22.71
C MET A 231 -0.02 -13.64 21.87
N THR A 232 -0.03 -13.79 20.54
CA THR A 232 -0.56 -12.80 19.61
C THR A 232 -2.04 -12.52 19.89
N LEU A 233 -2.86 -13.56 20.05
CA LEU A 233 -4.28 -13.43 20.37
C LEU A 233 -4.51 -12.75 21.74
N PHE A 234 -3.69 -13.07 22.74
CA PHE A 234 -3.76 -12.42 24.05
C PHE A 234 -3.46 -10.92 23.94
N LEU A 235 -2.38 -10.55 23.26
CA LEU A 235 -1.99 -9.15 23.05
C LEU A 235 -3.04 -8.39 22.22
N LEU A 236 -3.57 -9.03 21.17
CA LEU A 236 -4.57 -8.44 20.29
C LEU A 236 -5.84 -8.07 21.04
N ARG A 237 -6.38 -8.99 21.87
CA ARG A 237 -7.56 -8.71 22.72
C ARG A 237 -7.31 -7.52 23.65
N LYS A 238 -6.13 -7.46 24.27
CA LYS A 238 -5.74 -6.35 25.15
C LYS A 238 -5.63 -5.03 24.38
N PHE A 239 -5.05 -5.07 23.18
CA PHE A 239 -4.89 -3.90 22.32
C PHE A 239 -6.24 -3.37 21.84
N GLN A 240 -7.13 -4.23 21.35
CA GLN A 240 -8.48 -3.83 20.92
C GLN A 240 -9.32 -3.25 22.07
N LYS A 241 -9.12 -3.72 23.31
CA LYS A 241 -9.78 -3.15 24.49
C LYS A 241 -9.36 -1.70 24.76
N THR A 242 -8.09 -1.36 24.54
CA THR A 242 -7.58 0.01 24.74
C THR A 242 -7.67 0.87 23.48
N ARG A 243 -7.80 0.27 22.31
CA ARG A 243 -7.89 0.88 20.98
C ARG A 243 -9.06 0.28 20.21
N PRO A 244 -10.31 0.65 20.55
CA PRO A 244 -11.50 0.06 19.93
C PRO A 244 -11.62 0.37 18.43
N ASP A 245 -10.89 1.38 17.94
CA ASP A 245 -10.75 1.73 16.53
C ASP A 245 -9.97 0.70 15.71
N PHE A 246 -9.11 -0.11 16.35
CA PHE A 246 -8.44 -1.24 15.72
C PHE A 246 -9.44 -2.37 15.50
N ILE A 247 -9.63 -2.76 14.24
CA ILE A 247 -10.54 -3.82 13.81
C ILE A 247 -9.98 -5.17 14.19
N GLY A 248 -8.73 -5.49 13.83
CA GLY A 248 -8.14 -6.79 14.11
C GLY A 248 -6.87 -7.10 13.33
N PHE A 249 -6.34 -8.29 13.58
CA PHE A 249 -5.10 -8.80 13.00
C PHE A 249 -5.24 -10.29 12.70
N ARG A 250 -4.86 -10.72 11.50
CA ARG A 250 -4.89 -12.12 11.05
C ARG A 250 -3.61 -12.49 10.32
N ARG A 251 -3.40 -13.80 10.16
CA ARG A 251 -2.22 -14.39 9.55
C ARG A 251 -2.57 -15.25 8.35
N ILE A 252 -1.66 -15.22 7.39
CA ILE A 252 -1.61 -16.05 6.19
C ILE A 252 -0.34 -16.88 6.33
N ILE A 253 -0.46 -18.20 6.33
CA ILE A 253 0.70 -19.10 6.34
C ILE A 253 1.21 -19.24 4.91
N TYR A 254 2.51 -19.46 4.71
CA TYR A 254 3.05 -19.53 3.36
C TYR A 254 4.04 -20.68 3.13
N GLY A 255 4.20 -21.10 1.88
CA GLY A 255 5.39 -21.83 1.42
C GLY A 255 6.35 -20.89 0.70
N HIS A 256 7.55 -21.35 0.39
CA HIS A 256 8.47 -20.64 -0.50
C HIS A 256 8.53 -21.28 -1.89
N HIS A 257 8.69 -20.47 -2.92
CA HIS A 257 8.89 -20.98 -4.28
C HIS A 257 10.10 -21.91 -4.39
N GLN A 258 11.14 -21.73 -3.56
CA GLN A 258 12.39 -22.51 -3.58
C GLN A 258 12.29 -23.83 -2.79
N GLU A 259 11.18 -24.10 -2.11
CA GLU A 259 11.00 -25.35 -1.37
C GLU A 259 10.81 -26.55 -2.33
N SER A 260 11.16 -27.75 -1.88
CA SER A 260 10.74 -28.99 -2.56
C SER A 260 9.24 -29.24 -2.37
N VAL A 261 8.63 -30.06 -3.22
CA VAL A 261 7.22 -30.46 -3.09
C VAL A 261 6.91 -31.04 -1.70
N SER A 262 7.82 -31.83 -1.11
CA SER A 262 7.61 -32.41 0.22
C SER A 262 7.62 -31.37 1.34
N GLN A 263 8.49 -30.36 1.25
CA GLN A 263 8.49 -29.23 2.16
C GLN A 263 7.20 -28.40 2.01
N MET A 264 6.78 -28.14 0.77
CA MET A 264 5.52 -27.44 0.49
C MET A 264 4.31 -28.18 1.07
N LYS A 265 4.23 -29.51 0.91
CA LYS A 265 3.18 -30.34 1.55
C LYS A 265 3.15 -30.17 3.06
N ALA A 266 4.31 -30.15 3.71
CA ALA A 266 4.39 -29.91 5.14
C ALA A 266 3.85 -28.52 5.55
N LYS A 267 3.97 -27.50 4.69
CA LYS A 267 3.36 -26.17 4.90
C LYS A 267 1.84 -26.20 4.69
N VAL A 268 1.37 -26.92 3.67
CA VAL A 268 -0.06 -27.12 3.40
C VAL A 268 -0.76 -27.83 4.57
N ASP A 269 -0.20 -28.95 5.04
CA ASP A 269 -0.73 -29.66 6.23
C ASP A 269 -0.81 -28.74 7.45
N ARG A 270 0.20 -27.88 7.61
CA ARG A 270 0.31 -26.96 8.73
C ARG A 270 -0.76 -25.88 8.70
N VAL A 271 -1.00 -25.25 7.55
CA VAL A 271 -2.06 -24.24 7.43
C VAL A 271 -3.43 -24.88 7.65
N VAL A 272 -3.65 -26.12 7.17
CA VAL A 272 -4.87 -26.88 7.43
C VAL A 272 -5.09 -27.11 8.93
N GLN A 273 -4.03 -27.54 9.64
CA GLN A 273 -4.08 -27.74 11.08
C GLN A 273 -4.42 -26.43 11.82
N TYR A 274 -3.72 -25.33 11.52
CA TYR A 274 -3.94 -24.08 12.24
C TYR A 274 -5.26 -23.41 11.89
N HIS A 275 -5.70 -23.45 10.64
CA HIS A 275 -7.00 -22.88 10.25
C HIS A 275 -8.13 -23.61 10.96
N ARG A 276 -8.09 -24.94 11.07
CA ARG A 276 -9.10 -25.70 11.82
C ARG A 276 -9.12 -25.32 13.30
N LYS A 277 -7.95 -25.08 13.91
CA LYS A 277 -7.84 -24.74 15.34
C LYS A 277 -8.10 -23.26 15.64
N TYR A 278 -7.76 -22.37 14.72
CA TYR A 278 -7.79 -20.91 14.86
C TYR A 278 -8.41 -20.23 13.63
N PRO A 279 -9.65 -20.57 13.22
CA PRO A 279 -10.23 -20.17 11.93
C PRO A 279 -10.43 -18.65 11.79
N GLY A 280 -10.56 -17.92 12.90
CA GLY A 280 -10.66 -16.45 12.90
C GLY A 280 -9.32 -15.73 12.88
N HIS A 281 -8.19 -16.44 12.91
CA HIS A 281 -6.85 -15.85 12.97
C HIS A 281 -5.93 -16.34 11.85
N VAL A 282 -5.91 -17.63 11.52
CA VAL A 282 -5.20 -18.14 10.34
C VAL A 282 -6.22 -18.28 9.21
N VAL A 283 -6.12 -17.44 8.18
CA VAL A 283 -7.22 -17.27 7.21
C VAL A 283 -6.93 -17.75 5.80
N ALA A 284 -5.66 -17.95 5.44
CA ALA A 284 -5.30 -18.33 4.09
C ALA A 284 -3.91 -18.99 4.00
N PHE A 285 -3.63 -19.48 2.80
CA PHE A 285 -2.31 -19.93 2.36
C PHE A 285 -1.77 -19.07 1.20
N ASP A 286 -0.45 -18.97 1.13
CA ASP A 286 0.30 -18.21 0.12
C ASP A 286 1.59 -18.98 -0.29
N VAL A 287 2.21 -18.61 -1.40
CA VAL A 287 3.56 -19.03 -1.81
C VAL A 287 4.36 -17.76 -2.07
N VAL A 288 5.52 -17.61 -1.43
CA VAL A 288 6.31 -16.36 -1.43
C VAL A 288 7.76 -16.59 -1.87
N GLY A 289 8.53 -15.51 -1.99
CA GLY A 289 9.93 -15.52 -2.42
C GLY A 289 10.09 -14.98 -3.84
N GLU A 290 11.33 -14.87 -4.31
CA GLU A 290 11.63 -14.43 -5.68
C GLU A 290 11.02 -15.41 -6.69
N GLU A 291 9.92 -15.00 -7.31
CA GLU A 291 9.12 -15.84 -8.22
C GLU A 291 9.92 -16.21 -9.47
N ASP A 292 10.68 -15.25 -10.03
CA ASP A 292 11.50 -15.41 -11.25
C ASP A 292 12.67 -16.40 -11.10
N ALA A 293 13.08 -16.70 -9.87
CA ALA A 293 14.20 -17.60 -9.57
C ALA A 293 13.74 -18.88 -8.85
N GLY A 294 12.43 -19.05 -8.65
CA GLY A 294 11.84 -20.13 -7.87
C GLY A 294 11.24 -21.25 -8.71
N TYR A 295 10.59 -22.21 -8.05
CA TYR A 295 9.72 -23.17 -8.74
C TYR A 295 8.33 -22.56 -8.97
N SER A 296 7.71 -22.94 -10.09
CA SER A 296 6.36 -22.52 -10.47
C SER A 296 5.27 -23.08 -9.55
N LEU A 297 4.06 -22.58 -9.68
CA LEU A 297 2.88 -23.18 -9.05
C LEU A 297 2.61 -24.59 -9.57
N LEU A 298 2.84 -24.85 -10.86
CA LEU A 298 2.67 -26.18 -11.46
C LEU A 298 3.63 -27.21 -10.85
N TYR A 299 4.87 -26.85 -10.57
CA TYR A 299 5.81 -27.73 -9.84
C TYR A 299 5.26 -28.12 -8.46
N HIS A 300 4.61 -27.16 -7.79
CA HIS A 300 4.01 -27.34 -6.47
C HIS A 300 2.58 -27.90 -6.49
N VAL A 301 2.02 -28.21 -7.66
CA VAL A 301 0.58 -28.49 -7.82
C VAL A 301 0.12 -29.65 -6.93
N ASP A 302 0.93 -30.71 -6.83
CA ASP A 302 0.65 -31.89 -6.01
C ASP A 302 0.51 -31.59 -4.51
N ALA A 303 1.13 -30.50 -4.03
CA ALA A 303 0.95 -30.00 -2.68
C ALA A 303 -0.27 -29.08 -2.60
N LEU A 304 -0.39 -28.13 -3.54
CA LEU A 304 -1.41 -27.08 -3.49
C LEU A 304 -2.83 -27.63 -3.66
N VAL A 305 -3.03 -28.69 -4.45
CA VAL A 305 -4.35 -29.33 -4.60
C VAL A 305 -4.85 -29.98 -3.30
N GLU A 306 -3.98 -30.25 -2.32
CA GLU A 306 -4.37 -30.77 -1.01
C GLU A 306 -5.07 -29.71 -0.15
N LEU A 307 -5.00 -28.43 -0.52
CA LEU A 307 -5.84 -27.37 0.07
C LEU A 307 -7.31 -27.50 -0.33
N HIS A 308 -7.64 -28.35 -1.31
CA HIS A 308 -9.03 -28.59 -1.74
C HIS A 308 -9.65 -29.80 -1.05
N ASP A 309 -10.92 -29.65 -0.71
CA ASP A 309 -11.73 -30.74 -0.21
C ASP A 309 -12.12 -31.65 -1.38
N LYS A 310 -11.69 -32.92 -1.31
CA LYS A 310 -11.89 -33.91 -2.39
C LYS A 310 -13.36 -34.23 -2.67
N ALA A 311 -14.28 -33.99 -1.73
CA ALA A 311 -15.70 -34.31 -1.89
C ALA A 311 -16.48 -33.15 -2.53
N THR A 312 -16.12 -31.91 -2.21
CA THR A 312 -16.82 -30.71 -2.69
C THR A 312 -16.09 -30.01 -3.85
N GLY A 313 -14.80 -30.30 -4.05
CA GLY A 313 -13.92 -29.59 -4.99
C GLY A 313 -13.59 -28.16 -4.57
N GLY A 314 -14.18 -27.67 -3.47
CA GLY A 314 -13.92 -26.33 -2.93
C GLY A 314 -12.63 -26.28 -2.11
N SER A 315 -12.01 -25.11 -2.04
CA SER A 315 -10.85 -24.95 -1.16
C SER A 315 -11.28 -25.02 0.32
N ILE A 316 -10.57 -25.82 1.11
CA ILE A 316 -10.71 -25.90 2.58
C ILE A 316 -10.35 -24.55 3.19
N ILE A 317 -9.40 -23.84 2.58
CA ILE A 317 -8.84 -22.56 3.04
C ILE A 317 -8.66 -21.62 1.84
N PRO A 318 -9.02 -20.34 1.94
CA PRO A 318 -8.71 -19.36 0.89
C PRO A 318 -7.24 -19.35 0.47
N ILE A 319 -6.99 -19.13 -0.81
CA ILE A 319 -5.66 -19.07 -1.42
C ILE A 319 -5.37 -17.63 -1.85
N TYR A 320 -4.29 -17.04 -1.32
CA TYR A 320 -3.86 -15.65 -1.54
C TYR A 320 -2.40 -15.61 -2.01
N LEU A 321 -2.15 -16.00 -3.26
CA LEU A 321 -0.78 -16.26 -3.78
C LEU A 321 -0.06 -14.97 -4.19
N HIS A 322 1.23 -14.83 -3.87
CA HIS A 322 2.13 -14.03 -4.71
C HIS A 322 2.16 -14.66 -6.09
N ASN A 323 1.92 -13.84 -7.10
CA ASN A 323 1.80 -14.36 -8.43
C ASN A 323 2.01 -13.27 -9.47
N ALA A 324 2.74 -13.62 -10.51
CA ALA A 324 3.05 -12.75 -11.61
C ALA A 324 3.75 -11.45 -11.16
N GLU A 325 4.57 -11.48 -10.12
CA GLU A 325 5.50 -10.39 -9.81
C GLU A 325 6.73 -10.51 -10.70
N THR A 326 6.53 -10.27 -12.00
CA THR A 326 7.55 -10.51 -13.02
C THR A 326 7.49 -9.48 -14.14
N ASN A 327 8.66 -9.18 -14.71
CA ASN A 327 8.78 -8.42 -15.95
C ASN A 327 8.99 -9.31 -17.19
N TRP A 328 9.26 -10.61 -17.02
CA TRP A 328 9.53 -11.53 -18.12
C TRP A 328 8.34 -11.73 -19.04
N PRO A 329 8.56 -11.91 -20.35
CA PRO A 329 7.55 -12.46 -21.26
C PRO A 329 7.03 -13.82 -20.76
N ASP A 330 5.74 -14.09 -20.93
CA ASP A 330 5.08 -15.27 -20.35
C ASP A 330 5.53 -16.61 -20.96
N ASP A 331 6.17 -16.57 -22.14
CA ASP A 331 6.74 -17.73 -22.83
C ASP A 331 8.17 -18.06 -22.38
N LEU A 332 8.77 -17.23 -21.52
CA LEU A 332 10.09 -17.50 -20.93
C LEU A 332 9.95 -18.20 -19.58
N MET A 333 10.87 -19.13 -19.32
CA MET A 333 10.88 -19.96 -18.12
C MET A 333 11.00 -19.09 -16.86
N THR A 334 10.18 -19.38 -15.85
CA THR A 334 10.26 -18.79 -14.50
C THR A 334 11.18 -19.57 -13.55
N SER A 335 11.80 -20.67 -14.02
CA SER A 335 12.69 -21.52 -13.22
C SER A 335 13.96 -21.88 -13.99
N PHE A 336 15.12 -21.74 -13.34
CA PHE A 336 16.44 -21.96 -13.95
C PHE A 336 17.08 -23.31 -13.58
N GLU A 337 16.36 -24.20 -12.91
CA GLU A 337 16.91 -25.46 -12.42
C GLU A 337 16.99 -26.52 -13.54
N PRO A 338 18.20 -26.98 -13.94
CA PRO A 338 18.40 -27.86 -15.10
C PRO A 338 17.71 -29.23 -14.99
N GLU A 339 17.34 -29.63 -13.78
CA GLU A 339 16.76 -30.93 -13.44
C GLU A 339 15.23 -30.90 -13.38
N VAL A 340 14.61 -29.71 -13.49
CA VAL A 340 13.15 -29.55 -13.47
C VAL A 340 12.57 -29.86 -14.84
N ASP A 341 11.46 -30.60 -14.86
CA ASP A 341 10.68 -30.82 -16.07
C ASP A 341 10.21 -29.46 -16.62
N ILE A 342 10.72 -29.09 -17.79
CA ILE A 342 10.41 -27.82 -18.47
C ILE A 342 8.92 -27.63 -18.75
N SER A 343 8.12 -28.70 -18.78
CA SER A 343 6.66 -28.59 -18.88
C SER A 343 6.02 -28.02 -17.62
N THR A 344 6.71 -28.08 -16.48
CA THR A 344 6.25 -27.52 -15.21
C THR A 344 6.65 -26.07 -15.03
N THR A 345 7.48 -25.48 -15.89
CA THR A 345 7.99 -24.10 -15.72
C THR A 345 7.14 -23.04 -16.42
N GLN A 346 5.92 -23.37 -16.85
CA GLN A 346 5.08 -22.52 -17.69
C GLN A 346 3.94 -21.86 -16.88
N ASP A 347 3.85 -20.54 -16.99
CA ASP A 347 2.71 -19.67 -16.67
C ASP A 347 2.01 -19.83 -15.30
N ASN A 348 2.63 -19.23 -14.28
CA ASN A 348 2.05 -19.05 -12.95
C ASN A 348 0.70 -18.30 -12.94
N THR A 349 0.39 -17.46 -13.95
CA THR A 349 -0.85 -16.67 -13.95
C THR A 349 -2.08 -17.53 -14.20
N LEU A 350 -1.99 -18.46 -15.16
CA LEU A 350 -3.05 -19.40 -15.47
C LEU A 350 -3.28 -20.35 -14.29
N ASP A 351 -2.21 -20.90 -13.74
CA ASP A 351 -2.27 -21.86 -12.64
C ASP A 351 -2.93 -21.28 -11.40
N ALA A 352 -2.59 -20.04 -11.03
CA ALA A 352 -3.24 -19.36 -9.91
C ALA A 352 -4.76 -19.26 -10.10
N VAL A 353 -5.21 -18.95 -11.32
CA VAL A 353 -6.64 -18.87 -11.65
C VAL A 353 -7.29 -20.26 -11.62
N LEU A 354 -6.60 -21.32 -12.05
CA LEU A 354 -7.09 -22.69 -12.01
C LEU A 354 -7.18 -23.23 -10.57
N LEU A 355 -6.22 -22.88 -9.71
CA LEU A 355 -6.23 -23.17 -8.28
C LEU A 355 -7.30 -22.40 -7.50
N GLY A 356 -8.04 -21.48 -8.15
CA GLY A 356 -9.14 -20.76 -7.52
C GLY A 356 -8.67 -19.65 -6.59
N VAL A 357 -7.54 -19.01 -6.92
CA VAL A 357 -7.01 -17.86 -6.18
C VAL A 357 -8.09 -16.80 -5.94
N SER A 358 -8.19 -16.33 -4.70
CA SER A 358 -9.14 -15.28 -4.31
C SER A 358 -8.49 -13.90 -4.25
N ARG A 359 -7.19 -13.84 -3.95
CA ARG A 359 -6.37 -12.64 -3.98
C ARG A 359 -4.99 -12.96 -4.56
N VAL A 360 -4.48 -12.07 -5.40
CA VAL A 360 -3.18 -12.18 -6.05
C VAL A 360 -2.28 -11.08 -5.50
N GLY A 361 -1.16 -11.46 -4.90
CA GLY A 361 -0.05 -10.57 -4.55
C GLY A 361 0.65 -10.04 -5.79
N HIS A 362 0.80 -8.72 -5.88
CA HIS A 362 1.38 -7.95 -6.97
C HIS A 362 0.62 -8.02 -8.30
N GLY A 363 0.58 -9.20 -8.95
CA GLY A 363 -0.16 -9.43 -10.18
C GLY A 363 0.30 -8.60 -11.36
N LEU A 364 1.60 -8.31 -11.51
CA LEU A 364 2.13 -7.47 -12.59
C LEU A 364 1.94 -8.12 -13.97
N GLY A 365 2.22 -9.41 -14.09
CA GLY A 365 2.19 -10.14 -15.36
C GLY A 365 0.79 -10.34 -15.94
N PHE A 366 -0.28 -10.32 -15.12
CA PHE A 366 -1.66 -10.51 -15.59
C PHE A 366 -2.09 -9.53 -16.69
N ILE A 367 -1.48 -8.33 -16.77
CA ILE A 367 -1.79 -7.32 -17.78
C ILE A 367 -1.55 -7.82 -19.22
N LYS A 368 -0.68 -8.82 -19.38
CA LYS A 368 -0.31 -9.45 -20.65
C LYS A 368 -1.36 -10.46 -21.13
N HIS A 369 -2.35 -10.80 -20.27
CA HIS A 369 -3.30 -11.89 -20.48
C HIS A 369 -4.77 -11.41 -20.51
N PRO A 370 -5.27 -10.85 -21.62
CA PRO A 370 -6.64 -10.33 -21.70
C PRO A 370 -7.74 -11.31 -21.30
N TYR A 371 -7.57 -12.60 -21.59
CA TYR A 371 -8.51 -13.64 -21.18
C TYR A 371 -8.51 -13.84 -19.66
N LEU A 372 -7.34 -13.88 -19.02
CA LEU A 372 -7.23 -13.99 -17.57
C LEU A 372 -7.77 -12.73 -16.88
N LEU A 373 -7.54 -11.53 -17.41
CA LEU A 373 -8.15 -10.30 -16.87
C LEU A 373 -9.67 -10.37 -16.83
N LYS A 374 -10.29 -10.96 -17.87
CA LYS A 374 -11.74 -11.21 -17.89
C LYS A 374 -12.14 -12.17 -16.77
N LEU A 375 -11.38 -13.24 -16.53
CA LEU A 375 -11.64 -14.19 -15.45
C LEU A 375 -11.47 -13.55 -14.07
N LEU A 376 -10.40 -12.79 -13.83
CA LEU A 376 -10.17 -12.07 -12.58
C LEU A 376 -11.35 -11.15 -12.26
N LYS A 377 -11.82 -10.38 -13.25
CA LYS A 377 -13.01 -9.52 -13.11
C LYS A 377 -14.28 -10.31 -12.79
N GLN A 378 -14.54 -11.38 -13.55
CA GLN A 378 -15.74 -12.21 -13.38
C GLN A 378 -15.79 -12.87 -12.01
N ARG A 379 -14.66 -13.41 -11.55
CA ARG A 379 -14.51 -14.10 -10.26
C ARG A 379 -14.28 -13.13 -9.08
N ARG A 380 -14.12 -11.84 -9.36
CA ARG A 380 -13.77 -10.79 -8.37
C ARG A 380 -12.50 -11.12 -7.60
N VAL A 381 -11.51 -11.69 -8.29
CA VAL A 381 -10.16 -11.88 -7.73
C VAL A 381 -9.55 -10.51 -7.48
N VAL A 382 -8.99 -10.32 -6.30
CA VAL A 382 -8.40 -9.04 -5.89
C VAL A 382 -6.93 -9.02 -6.23
N ILE A 383 -6.44 -7.92 -6.78
CA ILE A 383 -5.01 -7.66 -6.89
C ILE A 383 -4.54 -6.86 -5.68
N GLU A 384 -3.60 -7.42 -4.93
CA GLU A 384 -2.92 -6.77 -3.81
C GLU A 384 -1.69 -6.04 -4.35
N THR A 385 -1.76 -4.73 -4.48
CA THR A 385 -0.74 -3.94 -5.18
C THR A 385 0.20 -3.23 -4.21
N CYS A 386 1.50 -3.42 -4.42
CA CYS A 386 2.59 -2.91 -3.58
C CYS A 386 3.53 -2.03 -4.42
N PRO A 387 3.11 -0.81 -4.80
CA PRO A 387 3.81 -0.02 -5.83
C PRO A 387 5.26 0.30 -5.45
N THR A 388 5.53 0.58 -4.17
CA THR A 388 6.89 0.91 -3.74
C THR A 388 7.80 -0.32 -3.76
N SER A 389 7.28 -1.50 -3.37
CA SER A 389 7.98 -2.78 -3.53
C SER A 389 8.34 -3.02 -5.00
N ASN A 390 7.33 -2.92 -5.89
CA ASN A 390 7.53 -3.14 -7.32
C ASN A 390 8.54 -2.17 -7.95
N GLN A 391 8.65 -0.92 -7.45
CA GLN A 391 9.69 0.02 -7.87
C GLN A 391 11.08 -0.36 -7.35
N LEU A 392 11.20 -0.63 -6.05
CA LEU A 392 12.48 -0.90 -5.39
C LEU A 392 13.11 -2.23 -5.81
N LEU A 393 12.27 -3.23 -6.09
CA LEU A 393 12.68 -4.53 -6.62
C LEU A 393 12.86 -4.52 -8.14
N GLY A 394 12.69 -3.37 -8.79
CA GLY A 394 13.07 -3.16 -10.19
C GLY A 394 12.08 -3.67 -11.24
N TYR A 395 10.86 -4.03 -10.83
CA TYR A 395 9.82 -4.43 -11.78
C TYR A 395 9.17 -3.24 -12.48
N VAL A 396 8.93 -2.13 -11.77
CA VAL A 396 8.27 -0.93 -12.30
C VAL A 396 9.02 0.34 -11.85
N PRO A 397 10.16 0.70 -12.48
CA PRO A 397 10.93 1.89 -12.08
C PRO A 397 10.17 3.22 -12.18
N ASP A 398 9.26 3.35 -13.16
CA ASP A 398 8.38 4.50 -13.32
C ASP A 398 6.93 4.10 -13.03
N LEU A 399 6.42 4.52 -11.86
CA LEU A 399 5.12 4.11 -11.35
C LEU A 399 3.94 4.67 -12.14
N ARG A 400 4.17 5.60 -13.07
CA ARG A 400 3.13 6.03 -14.04
C ARG A 400 2.73 4.90 -14.98
N ASN A 401 3.60 3.91 -15.18
CA ASN A 401 3.39 2.77 -16.06
C ASN A 401 2.92 1.51 -15.29
N HIS A 402 2.59 1.64 -14.00
CA HIS A 402 2.20 0.51 -13.18
C HIS A 402 0.88 -0.14 -13.68
N PRO A 403 0.80 -1.47 -13.82
CA PRO A 403 -0.37 -2.14 -14.42
C PRO A 403 -1.65 -2.01 -13.59
N ALA A 404 -1.55 -1.80 -12.28
CA ALA A 404 -2.70 -1.61 -11.39
C ALA A 404 -3.70 -0.53 -11.85
N VAL A 405 -3.25 0.51 -12.56
CA VAL A 405 -4.16 1.51 -13.15
C VAL A 405 -5.16 0.85 -14.10
N HIS A 406 -4.69 -0.07 -14.93
CA HIS A 406 -5.54 -0.80 -15.87
C HIS A 406 -6.52 -1.72 -15.15
N TYR A 407 -6.11 -2.38 -14.07
CA TYR A 407 -6.99 -3.21 -13.25
C TYR A 407 -8.13 -2.39 -12.64
N ILE A 408 -7.78 -1.26 -12.01
CA ILE A 408 -8.76 -0.32 -11.42
C ILE A 408 -9.75 0.15 -12.49
N ARG A 409 -9.25 0.61 -13.65
CA ARG A 409 -10.11 1.14 -14.73
C ARG A 409 -10.91 0.05 -15.45
N SER A 410 -10.47 -1.20 -15.40
CA SER A 410 -11.19 -2.36 -15.93
C SER A 410 -12.24 -2.92 -14.96
N GLY A 411 -12.29 -2.41 -13.72
CA GLY A 411 -13.21 -2.87 -12.68
C GLY A 411 -12.79 -4.20 -12.04
N ILE A 412 -11.51 -4.55 -12.12
CA ILE A 412 -10.91 -5.62 -11.30
C ILE A 412 -10.68 -5.04 -9.90
N PRO A 413 -11.10 -5.72 -8.82
CA PRO A 413 -10.85 -5.23 -7.46
C PRO A 413 -9.35 -5.11 -7.18
N VAL A 414 -8.94 -3.97 -6.63
CA VAL A 414 -7.57 -3.71 -6.21
C VAL A 414 -7.58 -3.26 -4.75
N VAL A 415 -6.54 -3.63 -4.01
CA VAL A 415 -6.18 -3.08 -2.70
C VAL A 415 -4.74 -2.58 -2.74
N LEU A 416 -4.46 -1.48 -2.05
CA LEU A 416 -3.10 -0.96 -1.90
C LEU A 416 -2.47 -1.49 -0.62
N ALA A 417 -1.20 -1.88 -0.71
CA ALA A 417 -0.43 -2.41 0.40
C ALA A 417 1.04 -1.99 0.31
N SER A 418 1.81 -2.31 1.35
CA SER A 418 3.20 -1.87 1.52
C SER A 418 4.23 -2.97 1.37
N ASP A 419 3.79 -4.23 1.43
CA ASP A 419 4.70 -5.38 1.41
C ASP A 419 5.67 -5.35 2.61
N ASP A 420 6.93 -4.97 2.41
CA ASP A 420 8.02 -4.99 3.40
C ASP A 420 8.62 -3.60 3.73
N PRO A 421 7.82 -2.60 4.12
CA PRO A 421 8.29 -1.21 4.23
C PRO A 421 9.49 -1.06 5.19
N GLY A 422 9.51 -1.80 6.30
CA GLY A 422 10.60 -1.79 7.26
C GLY A 422 11.90 -2.41 6.77
N SER A 423 11.86 -3.33 5.80
CA SER A 423 13.04 -3.82 5.10
C SER A 423 13.43 -2.94 3.92
N PHE A 424 12.47 -2.29 3.27
CA PHE A 424 12.76 -1.34 2.21
C PHE A 424 13.43 -0.07 2.75
N GLY A 425 13.02 0.42 3.91
CA GLY A 425 13.58 1.60 4.56
C GLY A 425 12.64 2.80 4.59
N TYR A 426 11.33 2.55 4.57
CA TYR A 426 10.31 3.57 4.80
C TYR A 426 9.26 3.05 5.79
N ASP A 427 8.37 3.94 6.24
CA ASP A 427 7.42 3.60 7.31
C ASP A 427 6.03 3.28 6.75
N HIS A 428 5.53 2.08 7.10
CA HIS A 428 4.16 1.62 6.87
C HIS A 428 3.68 1.76 5.41
N VAL A 429 2.51 2.35 5.10
CA VAL A 429 1.88 2.26 3.77
C VAL A 429 1.54 3.61 3.13
N THR A 430 1.63 4.74 3.83
CA THR A 430 1.27 6.04 3.22
C THR A 430 2.15 6.40 2.02
N VAL A 431 3.40 5.93 1.95
CA VAL A 431 4.26 6.11 0.75
C VAL A 431 3.62 5.44 -0.47
N ASP A 432 3.16 4.20 -0.35
CA ASP A 432 2.44 3.49 -1.42
C ASP A 432 1.16 4.21 -1.86
N TRP A 433 0.40 4.74 -0.90
CA TRP A 433 -0.80 5.53 -1.20
C TRP A 433 -0.48 6.83 -1.92
N TYR A 434 0.59 7.53 -1.51
CA TYR A 434 1.07 8.72 -2.19
C TYR A 434 1.48 8.38 -3.63
N GLN A 435 2.29 7.34 -3.81
CA GLN A 435 2.80 6.93 -5.12
C GLN A 435 1.65 6.64 -6.08
N ALA A 436 0.69 5.81 -5.64
CA ALA A 436 -0.52 5.49 -6.41
C ALA A 436 -1.38 6.74 -6.68
N PHE A 437 -1.66 7.55 -5.66
CA PHE A 437 -2.51 8.73 -5.80
C PHE A 437 -1.93 9.73 -6.79
N MET A 438 -0.62 9.98 -6.72
CA MET A 438 0.06 10.92 -7.60
C MET A 438 0.17 10.36 -9.02
N ALA A 439 0.64 9.13 -9.19
CA ALA A 439 0.94 8.55 -10.51
C ALA A 439 -0.29 8.13 -11.33
N TRP A 440 -1.36 7.62 -10.69
CA TRP A 440 -2.40 6.86 -11.40
C TRP A 440 -3.68 7.63 -11.70
N GLY A 441 -3.64 8.95 -11.54
CA GLY A 441 -4.81 9.82 -11.76
C GLY A 441 -5.98 9.52 -10.81
N LEU A 442 -5.70 9.01 -9.61
CA LEU A 442 -6.73 8.70 -8.62
C LEU A 442 -7.37 9.97 -8.03
N ARG A 443 -8.63 9.84 -7.63
CA ARG A 443 -9.42 10.85 -6.92
C ARG A 443 -9.93 10.31 -5.59
N LEU A 444 -10.55 11.15 -4.76
CA LEU A 444 -11.03 10.76 -3.43
C LEU A 444 -11.95 9.53 -3.47
N ALA A 445 -12.79 9.43 -4.51
CA ALA A 445 -13.66 8.27 -4.71
C ALA A 445 -12.89 6.97 -4.95
N ASP A 446 -11.78 7.02 -5.70
CA ASP A 446 -10.91 5.87 -5.92
C ASP A 446 -10.23 5.46 -4.61
N LEU A 447 -9.71 6.44 -3.83
CA LEU A 447 -9.11 6.21 -2.51
C LEU A 447 -10.10 5.55 -1.54
N LYS A 448 -11.35 6.03 -1.51
CA LYS A 448 -12.44 5.46 -0.71
C LYS A 448 -12.72 4.02 -1.13
N LEU A 449 -12.75 3.74 -2.43
CA LEU A 449 -12.97 2.40 -2.96
C LEU A 449 -11.84 1.44 -2.57
N LEU A 450 -10.58 1.85 -2.71
CA LEU A 450 -9.42 1.04 -2.31
C LEU A 450 -9.45 0.70 -0.81
N ALA A 451 -9.79 1.67 0.04
CA ALA A 451 -9.96 1.45 1.49
C ALA A 451 -11.12 0.52 1.84
N LEU A 452 -12.24 0.61 1.12
CA LEU A 452 -13.36 -0.30 1.31
C LEU A 452 -13.06 -1.71 0.79
N ASN A 453 -12.34 -1.83 -0.33
CA ASN A 453 -11.94 -3.12 -0.88
C ASN A 453 -11.04 -3.88 0.11
N SER A 454 -10.13 -3.20 0.79
CA SER A 454 -9.25 -3.84 1.79
C SER A 454 -9.99 -4.35 3.02
N LEU A 455 -11.22 -3.92 3.27
CA LEU A 455 -12.11 -4.52 4.28
C LEU A 455 -13.01 -5.59 3.67
N ARG A 456 -13.63 -5.31 2.53
CA ARG A 456 -14.59 -6.20 1.84
C ARG A 456 -13.99 -7.53 1.38
N HIS A 457 -12.69 -7.53 1.09
CA HIS A 457 -11.95 -8.70 0.63
C HIS A 457 -10.94 -9.22 1.65
N SER A 458 -11.04 -8.77 2.90
CA SER A 458 -10.31 -9.40 4.00
C SER A 458 -10.79 -10.84 4.22
N GLY A 459 -10.01 -11.63 4.95
CA GLY A 459 -10.39 -12.94 5.46
C GLY A 459 -11.45 -12.90 6.57
N MET A 460 -12.00 -11.73 6.91
CA MET A 460 -13.09 -11.59 7.88
C MET A 460 -14.40 -12.22 7.39
N SER A 461 -15.24 -12.68 8.33
CA SER A 461 -16.60 -13.12 8.00
C SER A 461 -17.47 -11.95 7.54
N ALA A 462 -18.56 -12.24 6.83
CA ALA A 462 -19.45 -11.20 6.32
C ALA A 462 -20.06 -10.29 7.42
N SER A 463 -20.31 -10.82 8.62
CA SER A 463 -20.77 -10.01 9.77
C SER A 463 -19.67 -9.12 10.33
N GLU A 464 -18.45 -9.64 10.45
CA GLU A 464 -17.28 -8.85 10.87
C GLU A 464 -16.97 -7.73 9.87
N ILE A 465 -17.06 -7.99 8.56
CA ILE A 465 -16.87 -6.97 7.52
C ILE A 465 -17.89 -5.83 7.67
N ARG A 466 -19.17 -6.16 7.84
CA ARG A 466 -20.21 -5.13 8.06
C ARG A 466 -19.93 -4.31 9.31
N ALA A 467 -19.62 -4.97 10.44
CA ALA A 467 -19.29 -4.27 11.67
C ALA A 467 -18.02 -3.40 11.54
N ALA A 468 -17.00 -3.89 10.85
CA ALA A 468 -15.76 -3.15 10.59
C ALA A 468 -16.03 -1.87 9.78
N ILE A 469 -16.87 -1.95 8.74
CA ILE A 469 -17.21 -0.80 7.91
C ILE A 469 -18.12 0.17 8.68
N ASP A 470 -19.27 -0.30 9.15
CA ASP A 470 -20.35 0.55 9.66
C ASP A 470 -19.99 1.18 11.01
N MET A 471 -19.35 0.40 11.89
CA MET A 471 -19.11 0.83 13.29
C MET A 471 -17.72 1.44 13.50
N LYS A 472 -16.74 1.14 12.64
CA LYS A 472 -15.35 1.56 12.86
C LYS A 472 -14.80 2.44 11.74
N TRP A 473 -14.86 2.00 10.49
CA TRP A 473 -14.25 2.72 9.37
C TRP A 473 -15.07 3.94 8.94
N GLU A 474 -16.38 3.82 8.80
CA GLU A 474 -17.24 4.91 8.32
C GLU A 474 -17.26 6.13 9.25
N PRO A 475 -17.30 6.00 10.60
CA PRO A 475 -17.10 7.13 11.50
C PRO A 475 -15.76 7.84 11.27
N LYS A 476 -14.65 7.08 11.13
CA LYS A 476 -13.32 7.65 10.87
C LYS A 476 -13.26 8.35 9.52
N TRP A 477 -13.95 7.82 8.50
CA TRP A 477 -14.08 8.47 7.20
C TRP A 477 -14.81 9.81 7.32
N ARG A 478 -15.93 9.87 8.03
CA ARG A 478 -16.65 11.14 8.27
C ARG A 478 -15.79 12.16 9.01
N ASP A 479 -15.07 11.75 10.05
CA ASP A 479 -14.17 12.62 10.80
C ASP A 479 -13.04 13.17 9.91
N TYR A 480 -12.46 12.32 9.07
CA TYR A 480 -11.45 12.70 8.09
C TYR A 480 -12.01 13.74 7.11
N ILE A 481 -13.18 13.48 6.51
CA ILE A 481 -13.81 14.41 5.56
C ILE A 481 -14.10 15.76 6.22
N ALA A 482 -14.66 15.77 7.44
CA ALA A 482 -14.95 17.00 8.16
C ALA A 482 -13.69 17.83 8.44
N ARG A 483 -12.60 17.18 8.89
CA ARG A 483 -11.32 17.84 9.18
C ARG A 483 -10.67 18.42 7.92
N ILE A 484 -10.54 17.63 6.86
CA ILE A 484 -9.91 18.08 5.62
C ILE A 484 -10.77 19.14 4.91
N LYS A 485 -12.10 19.06 5.01
CA LYS A 485 -12.99 20.14 4.57
C LYS A 485 -12.72 21.44 5.32
N ALA A 486 -12.59 21.39 6.65
CA ALA A 486 -12.30 22.59 7.44
C ALA A 486 -10.97 23.25 7.01
N GLU A 487 -9.93 22.44 6.77
CA GLU A 487 -8.64 22.89 6.22
C GLU A 487 -8.81 23.51 4.82
N ALA A 488 -9.53 22.83 3.92
CA ALA A 488 -9.81 23.32 2.57
C ALA A 488 -10.55 24.68 2.58
N CYS A 489 -11.51 24.85 3.49
CA CYS A 489 -12.31 26.07 3.59
C CYS A 489 -11.57 27.22 4.29
N ALA A 490 -10.52 26.93 5.05
CA ALA A 490 -9.63 27.93 5.60
C ALA A 490 -8.66 28.51 4.55
N PHE A 491 -8.53 27.86 3.39
CA PHE A 491 -7.71 28.34 2.29
C PHE A 491 -8.29 29.62 1.68
N ASN A 492 -7.71 30.78 2.00
CA ASN A 492 -8.17 32.08 1.53
C ASN A 492 -7.06 32.87 0.83
N ILE A 493 -7.17 32.96 -0.50
CA ILE A 493 -6.24 33.72 -1.34
C ILE A 493 -6.73 35.14 -1.69
N GLY A 494 -7.96 35.49 -1.29
CA GLY A 494 -8.62 36.75 -1.64
C GLY A 494 -9.31 36.74 -3.02
N LEU A 495 -10.46 37.43 -3.12
CA LEU A 495 -11.25 37.53 -4.37
C LEU A 495 -10.49 38.29 -5.45
N GLU A 496 -9.66 39.25 -5.03
CA GLU A 496 -8.84 40.12 -5.86
C GLU A 496 -7.74 39.38 -6.63
N LYS A 497 -7.46 38.10 -6.33
CA LYS A 497 -6.53 37.26 -7.08
C LYS A 497 -7.20 36.43 -8.17
N VAL A 498 -8.52 36.29 -8.15
CA VAL A 498 -9.27 35.56 -9.19
C VAL A 498 -9.08 36.22 -10.55
N ARG A 499 -8.71 35.45 -11.58
CA ARG A 499 -8.53 35.95 -12.94
C ARG A 499 -9.28 35.07 -13.94
N PHE A 500 -10.12 35.67 -14.77
CA PHE A 500 -10.72 34.98 -15.92
C PHE A 500 -9.78 35.06 -17.11
N LYS A 501 -9.64 33.97 -17.86
CA LYS A 501 -8.77 33.87 -19.03
C LYS A 501 -9.55 33.67 -20.33
N ARG A 502 -10.52 32.76 -20.33
CA ARG A 502 -11.35 32.48 -21.52
C ARG A 502 -12.66 31.79 -21.13
N ILE A 503 -13.62 31.78 -22.05
CA ILE A 503 -14.83 30.96 -21.95
C ILE A 503 -15.02 30.10 -23.20
N LEU A 504 -15.71 28.96 -23.06
CA LEU A 504 -16.09 28.07 -24.16
C LEU A 504 -17.50 27.49 -23.94
N PRO A 505 -18.44 27.61 -24.89
CA PRO A 505 -18.35 28.45 -26.08
C PRO A 505 -18.36 29.95 -25.70
N THR A 506 -17.89 30.81 -26.61
CA THR A 506 -17.97 32.27 -26.46
C THR A 506 -19.32 32.85 -26.88
N SER A 507 -20.16 32.04 -27.50
CA SER A 507 -21.50 32.42 -27.95
C SER A 507 -22.49 31.26 -27.94
N ALA A 508 -23.78 31.57 -27.96
CA ALA A 508 -24.87 30.61 -28.15
C ALA A 508 -26.05 31.27 -28.91
N PRO A 509 -26.91 30.48 -29.59
CA PRO A 509 -28.12 31.01 -30.21
C PRO A 509 -29.07 31.68 -29.20
N SER A 510 -29.77 32.71 -29.66
CA SER A 510 -30.84 33.41 -28.96
C SER A 510 -31.94 32.42 -28.55
N GLY A 511 -32.56 32.65 -27.40
CA GLY A 511 -33.66 31.81 -26.90
C GLY A 511 -33.26 30.42 -26.38
N VAL A 512 -31.98 30.05 -26.41
CA VAL A 512 -31.49 28.74 -25.93
C VAL A 512 -30.59 28.89 -24.70
N THR A 513 -30.67 27.95 -23.77
CA THR A 513 -29.71 27.84 -22.67
C THR A 513 -28.43 27.14 -23.14
N ALA A 514 -27.28 27.56 -22.64
CA ALA A 514 -25.99 26.96 -23.00
C ALA A 514 -25.11 26.72 -21.78
N THR A 515 -24.37 25.61 -21.74
CA THR A 515 -23.33 25.41 -20.73
C THR A 515 -22.05 26.11 -21.17
N VAL A 516 -21.62 27.10 -20.40
CA VAL A 516 -20.42 27.90 -20.64
C VAL A 516 -19.33 27.47 -19.66
N HIS A 517 -18.24 26.94 -20.19
CA HIS A 517 -17.03 26.61 -19.46
C HIS A 517 -16.18 27.87 -19.28
N VAL A 518 -15.95 28.28 -18.04
CA VAL A 518 -15.13 29.44 -17.68
C VAL A 518 -13.78 28.98 -17.20
N PHE A 519 -12.72 29.43 -17.85
CA PHE A 519 -11.34 29.09 -17.51
C PHE A 519 -10.60 30.30 -16.94
N GLY A 520 -9.76 30.06 -15.94
CA GLY A 520 -9.03 31.11 -15.25
C GLY A 520 -7.95 30.60 -14.32
N SER A 521 -7.55 31.42 -13.37
CA SER A 521 -6.67 31.05 -12.27
C SER A 521 -7.25 31.49 -10.93
N HIS A 522 -6.79 30.85 -9.85
CA HIS A 522 -7.17 31.17 -8.48
C HIS A 522 -8.64 30.85 -8.15
N PHE A 523 -9.21 29.85 -8.81
CA PHE A 523 -10.60 29.46 -8.58
C PHE A 523 -10.78 28.64 -7.31
N GLU A 524 -9.70 28.14 -6.71
CA GLU A 524 -9.70 27.51 -5.39
C GLU A 524 -10.31 28.40 -4.30
N TYR A 525 -10.34 29.74 -4.49
CA TYR A 525 -11.11 30.67 -3.65
C TYR A 525 -12.60 30.30 -3.51
N GLY A 526 -13.18 29.67 -4.54
CA GLY A 526 -14.58 29.25 -4.57
C GLY A 526 -14.83 27.83 -4.07
N MET A 527 -13.82 27.10 -3.62
CA MET A 527 -13.92 25.66 -3.34
C MET A 527 -15.02 25.30 -2.32
N CYS A 528 -15.17 26.12 -1.28
CA CYS A 528 -16.19 25.98 -0.24
C CYS A 528 -17.32 27.00 -0.32
N LYS A 529 -17.44 27.72 -1.45
CA LYS A 529 -18.35 28.85 -1.56
C LYS A 529 -19.51 28.54 -2.50
N THR A 530 -20.62 29.23 -2.27
CA THR A 530 -21.76 29.17 -3.17
C THR A 530 -21.49 30.05 -4.39
N LEU A 531 -21.26 29.41 -5.53
CA LEU A 531 -20.98 30.09 -6.79
C LEU A 531 -22.26 30.43 -7.55
N LYS A 532 -22.31 31.62 -8.15
CA LYS A 532 -23.34 32.00 -9.13
C LYS A 532 -22.70 32.74 -10.29
N CYS A 533 -23.19 32.52 -11.49
CA CYS A 533 -22.78 33.29 -12.67
C CYS A 533 -23.87 34.29 -13.04
N LYS A 534 -23.46 35.49 -13.45
CA LYS A 534 -24.35 36.55 -13.93
C LYS A 534 -23.92 36.96 -15.34
N PHE A 535 -24.86 36.93 -16.28
CA PHE A 535 -24.67 37.27 -17.68
C PHE A 535 -25.37 38.61 -17.97
N GLY A 536 -24.61 39.72 -18.03
CA GLY A 536 -25.17 41.06 -18.16
C GLY A 536 -26.04 41.44 -16.96
N GLU A 537 -27.16 42.12 -17.17
CA GLU A 537 -28.13 42.42 -16.09
C GLU A 537 -29.08 41.24 -15.76
N ASN A 538 -29.00 40.13 -16.51
CA ASN A 538 -29.93 39.01 -16.41
C ASN A 538 -29.76 38.14 -15.13
N LYS A 539 -30.74 37.25 -14.95
CA LYS A 539 -30.89 36.32 -13.82
C LYS A 539 -29.61 35.50 -13.57
N SER A 540 -29.20 35.46 -12.31
CA SER A 540 -28.10 34.63 -11.85
C SER A 540 -28.39 33.15 -12.09
N ALA A 541 -27.45 32.45 -12.72
CA ALA A 541 -27.56 31.01 -12.97
C ALA A 541 -26.70 30.21 -12.00
N ARG A 542 -27.09 28.95 -11.79
CA ARG A 542 -26.26 28.01 -11.02
C ARG A 542 -24.94 27.76 -11.73
N THR A 543 -23.91 27.58 -10.92
CA THR A 543 -22.55 27.31 -11.35
C THR A 543 -22.09 26.00 -10.74
N THR A 544 -21.26 25.26 -11.45
CA THR A 544 -20.58 24.08 -10.91
C THR A 544 -19.08 24.33 -10.85
N TYR A 545 -18.49 24.10 -9.68
CA TYR A 545 -17.05 24.02 -9.52
C TYR A 545 -16.52 22.76 -10.20
N VAL A 546 -15.58 22.92 -11.13
CA VAL A 546 -14.93 21.79 -11.80
C VAL A 546 -13.51 21.59 -11.29
N SER A 547 -12.67 22.62 -11.33
CA SER A 547 -11.28 22.60 -10.85
C SER A 547 -10.80 24.00 -10.44
N ASN A 548 -9.58 24.09 -9.93
CA ASN A 548 -8.90 25.35 -9.54
C ASN A 548 -8.64 26.33 -10.70
N ASN A 549 -8.99 25.95 -11.93
CA ASN A 549 -8.90 26.78 -13.12
C ASN A 549 -10.15 26.70 -14.01
N HIS A 550 -11.24 26.07 -13.54
CA HIS A 550 -12.43 25.83 -14.36
C HIS A 550 -13.74 25.82 -13.55
N PHE A 551 -14.72 26.59 -14.04
CA PHE A 551 -16.12 26.55 -13.62
C PHE A 551 -17.03 26.28 -14.82
N THR A 552 -18.22 25.73 -14.60
CA THR A 552 -19.30 25.75 -15.60
C THR A 552 -20.44 26.64 -15.14
N CYS A 553 -20.86 27.55 -16.00
CA CYS A 553 -22.05 28.39 -15.83
C CYS A 553 -23.13 27.92 -16.80
N THR A 554 -24.41 28.01 -16.42
CA THR A 554 -25.50 27.88 -17.39
C THR A 554 -25.89 29.27 -17.87
N ALA A 555 -25.63 29.60 -19.14
CA ALA A 555 -26.14 30.82 -19.75
C ALA A 555 -27.68 30.72 -19.86
N PRO A 556 -28.44 31.68 -19.33
CA PRO A 556 -29.90 31.70 -19.48
C PRO A 556 -30.28 31.95 -20.93
N ALA A 557 -31.44 31.43 -21.35
CA ALA A 557 -32.02 31.82 -22.62
C ALA A 557 -32.31 33.34 -22.61
N LEU A 558 -31.81 34.05 -23.61
CA LEU A 558 -32.08 35.46 -23.82
C LEU A 558 -32.64 35.61 -25.22
N ASP A 559 -33.85 36.15 -25.33
CA ASP A 559 -34.49 36.44 -26.61
C ASP A 559 -34.10 37.86 -27.04
N VAL A 560 -33.27 37.97 -28.07
CA VAL A 560 -32.69 39.25 -28.53
C VAL A 560 -33.40 39.87 -29.73
N GLY A 561 -34.51 39.27 -30.20
CA GLY A 561 -35.23 39.71 -31.39
C GLY A 561 -34.42 39.49 -32.67
N MET A 562 -35.13 39.34 -33.80
CA MET A 562 -34.63 38.78 -35.08
C MET A 562 -33.48 39.52 -35.81
N ARG A 563 -32.77 40.49 -35.20
CA ARG A 563 -31.76 41.31 -35.93
C ARG A 563 -30.52 41.78 -35.18
N THR A 564 -30.28 41.44 -33.92
CA THR A 564 -29.06 41.91 -33.23
C THR A 564 -28.47 40.88 -32.27
N SER A 565 -27.29 40.37 -32.58
CA SER A 565 -26.45 39.66 -31.60
C SER A 565 -26.11 40.58 -30.43
N VAL A 566 -26.29 40.11 -29.19
CA VAL A 566 -26.02 40.90 -27.99
C VAL A 566 -24.86 40.29 -27.21
N THR A 567 -23.86 41.12 -26.93
CA THR A 567 -22.72 40.72 -26.09
C THR A 567 -22.94 41.22 -24.66
N VAL A 568 -22.83 40.32 -23.70
CA VAL A 568 -22.98 40.59 -22.27
C VAL A 568 -21.71 40.21 -21.51
N SER A 569 -21.47 40.87 -20.39
CA SER A 569 -20.37 40.51 -19.48
C SER A 569 -20.79 39.35 -18.57
N LEU A 570 -20.00 38.28 -18.57
CA LEU A 570 -20.10 37.18 -17.61
C LEU A 570 -19.25 37.48 -16.37
N SER A 571 -19.91 37.61 -15.22
CA SER A 571 -19.28 37.78 -13.90
C SER A 571 -19.63 36.62 -12.97
N VAL A 572 -18.79 36.34 -11.99
CA VAL A 572 -18.99 35.23 -11.03
C VAL A 572 -19.08 35.78 -9.62
N SER A 573 -20.05 35.29 -8.87
CA SER A 573 -20.20 35.51 -7.44
C SER A 573 -19.66 34.33 -6.67
N PHE A 574 -18.97 34.63 -5.58
CA PHE A 574 -18.40 33.66 -4.64
C PHE A 574 -19.09 33.72 -3.27
N ASP A 575 -20.25 34.36 -3.16
CA ASP A 575 -20.98 34.55 -1.90
C ASP A 575 -22.49 34.37 -2.07
N GLY A 576 -22.89 33.55 -3.05
CA GLY A 576 -24.30 33.24 -3.33
C GLY A 576 -25.07 34.35 -4.03
N GLY A 577 -24.37 35.32 -4.63
CA GLY A 577 -24.93 36.41 -5.43
C GLY A 577 -24.98 37.76 -4.71
N LYS A 578 -24.34 37.91 -3.54
CA LYS A 578 -24.28 39.19 -2.83
C LYS A 578 -23.29 40.15 -3.49
N SER A 579 -22.16 39.64 -3.95
CA SER A 579 -21.16 40.38 -4.74
C SER A 579 -20.68 39.57 -5.93
N TYR A 580 -20.26 40.26 -6.99
CA TYR A 580 -19.72 39.68 -8.22
C TYR A 580 -18.33 40.24 -8.50
N THR A 581 -17.51 39.48 -9.22
CA THR A 581 -16.21 39.95 -9.70
C THR A 581 -16.34 41.26 -10.48
N GLN A 582 -15.44 42.22 -10.20
CA GLN A 582 -15.44 43.52 -10.85
C GLN A 582 -15.13 43.43 -12.35
N THR A 583 -14.27 42.49 -12.75
CA THR A 583 -13.99 42.17 -14.14
C THR A 583 -14.77 40.93 -14.56
N GLY A 584 -15.41 41.02 -15.74
CA GLY A 584 -16.11 39.91 -16.38
C GLY A 584 -15.52 39.59 -17.74
N ILE A 585 -16.02 38.52 -18.36
CA ILE A 585 -15.60 38.07 -19.70
C ILE A 585 -16.78 38.06 -20.66
N ASN A 586 -16.59 38.49 -21.89
CA ASN A 586 -17.69 38.69 -22.84
C ASN A 586 -18.26 37.35 -23.34
N PHE A 587 -19.59 37.25 -23.36
CA PHE A 587 -20.36 36.16 -23.97
C PHE A 587 -21.42 36.74 -24.90
N THR A 588 -21.61 36.14 -26.08
CA THR A 588 -22.49 36.70 -27.13
C THR A 588 -23.68 35.79 -27.41
N TYR A 589 -24.90 36.33 -27.32
CA TYR A 589 -26.10 35.69 -27.86
C TYR A 589 -26.20 36.01 -29.35
N MET A 590 -26.26 35.01 -30.21
CA MET A 590 -26.36 35.14 -31.68
C MET A 590 -27.80 35.01 -32.12
N ASP A 591 -28.21 35.75 -33.15
CA ASP A 591 -29.50 35.56 -33.83
C ASP A 591 -29.67 34.13 -34.38
#